data_AF-A0A939F9P2-F1
#
_entry.id   AF-A0A939F9P2-F1
#
_cell.length_a   1.000
_cell.length_b   1.000
_cell.length_c   1.000
_cell.angle_alpha   90.00
_cell.angle_beta   90.00
_cell.angle_gamma   90.00
#
_symmetry.space_group_name_H-M   'P 1'
#
loop_
_entity.id
_entity.type
_entity.pdbx_description
1 polymer ?
#
loop_
_entity_poly.entity_id
_entity_poly.type
_entity_poly.pdbx_seq_one_letter_code
_entity_poly.pdbx_strand_id
1 'polypeptide(L)'
;MRYREPGGRAGRQREASFEEKAQADAFAEQVEQAKAHRECVSSAGPVRTLVDVYREFIDCGERVNGSRYQYETSLRLHVKPYFRSLPIGAVKPKDLYGWLQWMVEVRGYESSTALNRYRTLSGVFSYAVANDYLPKSPCQHVRVGRRQARRNKRKVIHLPTLAEIQAIADQLPGPYRLLVWLMAGCGLRIGEASAVTVQQIDFAAGTLYVDRQITQDGESPPPRGRGRRRSRSAAR
;
A
#
# COMPACT_ATOMS: atom_id res chain seq x y z
N MET A 1 35.17 -14.06 -32.21
CA MET A 1 35.18 -12.81 -31.41
C MET A 1 35.52 -13.14 -29.95
N ARG A 2 36.50 -12.45 -29.36
CA ARG A 2 36.83 -12.56 -27.93
C ARG A 2 36.06 -11.50 -27.16
N TYR A 3 35.25 -11.89 -26.17
CA TYR A 3 34.55 -10.93 -25.31
C TYR A 3 34.69 -11.33 -23.84
N ARG A 4 34.60 -10.32 -22.97
CA ARG A 4 34.68 -10.51 -21.52
C ARG A 4 33.28 -10.45 -20.92
N GLU A 5 32.95 -11.43 -20.08
CA GLU A 5 31.67 -11.44 -19.38
C GLU A 5 31.54 -10.24 -18.42
N PRO A 6 30.32 -9.76 -18.14
CA PRO A 6 30.14 -8.61 -17.26
C PRO A 6 30.47 -8.99 -15.80
N GLY A 7 31.54 -8.41 -15.25
CA GLY A 7 32.02 -8.67 -13.88
C GLY A 7 33.27 -7.90 -13.45
N GLY A 8 33.60 -6.78 -14.11
CA GLY A 8 34.82 -6.00 -13.83
C GLY A 8 36.11 -6.83 -13.97
N ARG A 9 37.08 -6.65 -13.06
CA ARG A 9 38.37 -7.38 -13.07
C ARG A 9 38.23 -8.92 -12.94
N ALA A 10 37.09 -9.43 -12.48
CA ALA A 10 36.82 -10.86 -12.32
C ALA A 10 36.08 -11.51 -13.51
N GLY A 11 35.75 -10.75 -14.56
CA GLY A 11 35.04 -11.28 -15.73
C GLY A 11 35.87 -12.30 -16.49
N ARG A 12 35.32 -13.51 -16.70
CA ARG A 12 35.94 -14.58 -17.49
C ARG A 12 35.96 -14.19 -18.98
N GLN A 13 37.05 -14.52 -19.66
CA GLN A 13 37.20 -14.29 -21.09
C GLN A 13 36.61 -15.49 -21.84
N ARG A 14 35.71 -15.23 -22.79
CA ARG A 14 35.11 -16.25 -23.66
C ARG A 14 35.36 -15.92 -25.12
N GLU A 15 35.38 -16.97 -25.93
CA GLU A 15 35.46 -16.86 -27.38
C GLU A 15 34.18 -17.44 -27.97
N ALA A 16 33.55 -16.69 -28.88
CA ALA A 16 32.45 -17.16 -29.70
C ALA A 16 32.84 -17.03 -31.17
N SER A 17 32.69 -18.11 -31.93
CA SER A 17 32.92 -18.15 -33.37
C SER A 17 31.57 -18.07 -34.08
N PHE A 18 31.48 -17.23 -35.10
CA PHE A 18 30.27 -17.01 -35.90
C PHE A 18 30.63 -17.20 -37.37
N GLU A 19 29.72 -17.76 -38.17
CA GLU A 19 29.93 -18.02 -39.60
C GLU A 19 29.91 -16.73 -40.43
N GLU A 20 29.15 -15.72 -39.99
CA GLU A 20 28.95 -14.47 -40.69
C GLU A 20 29.37 -13.26 -39.84
N LYS A 21 30.08 -12.31 -40.44
CA LYS A 21 30.59 -11.11 -39.75
C LYS A 21 29.47 -10.26 -39.12
N ALA A 22 28.32 -10.15 -39.79
CA ALA A 22 27.17 -9.40 -39.30
C ALA A 22 26.61 -9.95 -37.97
N GLN A 23 26.66 -11.28 -37.78
CA GLN A 23 26.20 -11.91 -36.53
C GLN A 23 27.17 -11.65 -35.38
N ALA A 24 28.47 -11.58 -35.67
CA ALA A 24 29.48 -11.24 -34.67
C ALA A 24 29.34 -9.79 -34.18
N ASP A 25 29.05 -8.85 -35.09
CA ASP A 25 28.87 -7.44 -34.77
C ASP A 25 27.58 -7.20 -33.96
N ALA A 26 26.46 -7.83 -34.36
CA ALA A 26 25.21 -7.75 -33.59
C ALA A 26 25.34 -8.37 -32.18
N PHE A 27 26.09 -9.45 -32.04
CA PHE A 27 26.39 -10.05 -30.74
C PHE A 27 27.30 -9.15 -29.89
N ALA A 28 28.28 -8.48 -30.51
CA ALA A 28 29.14 -7.51 -29.84
C ALA A 28 28.34 -6.34 -29.27
N GLU A 29 27.43 -5.77 -30.07
CA GLU A 29 26.54 -4.70 -29.64
C GLU A 29 25.62 -5.14 -28.51
N GLN A 30 25.07 -6.36 -28.56
CA GLN A 30 24.27 -6.90 -27.45
C GLN A 30 25.09 -7.07 -26.16
N VAL A 31 26.34 -7.52 -26.26
CA VAL A 31 27.23 -7.66 -25.11
C VAL A 31 27.61 -6.29 -24.53
N GLU A 32 27.90 -5.30 -25.37
CA GLU A 32 28.20 -3.94 -24.93
C GLU A 32 26.96 -3.24 -24.34
N GLN A 33 25.78 -3.41 -24.94
CA GLN A 33 24.52 -2.93 -24.34
C GLN A 33 24.23 -3.62 -22.99
N ALA A 34 24.51 -4.92 -22.86
CA ALA A 34 24.37 -5.63 -21.59
C ALA A 34 25.38 -5.18 -20.52
N LYS A 35 26.58 -4.74 -20.92
CA LYS A 35 27.58 -4.13 -20.03
C LYS A 35 27.17 -2.71 -19.63
N ALA A 36 26.80 -1.86 -20.59
CA ALA A 36 26.33 -0.51 -20.35
C ALA A 36 25.10 -0.47 -19.43
N HIS A 37 24.15 -1.41 -19.62
CA HIS A 37 22.99 -1.54 -18.75
C HIS A 37 23.33 -2.03 -17.34
N ARG A 38 24.44 -2.76 -17.14
CA ARG A 38 24.93 -3.17 -15.82
C ARG A 38 25.81 -2.11 -15.15
N GLU A 39 26.58 -1.34 -15.90
CA GLU A 39 27.45 -0.28 -15.38
C GLU A 39 26.67 0.98 -14.97
N CYS A 40 25.53 1.27 -15.60
CA CYS A 40 24.59 2.28 -15.09
C CYS A 40 23.96 1.93 -13.72
N VAL A 41 24.19 0.72 -13.18
CA VAL A 41 23.73 0.31 -11.83
C VAL A 41 24.78 0.59 -10.74
N SER A 42 25.99 1.05 -11.08
CA SER A 42 26.96 1.51 -10.07
C SER A 42 26.95 3.04 -9.95
N SER A 43 25.83 3.62 -9.49
CA SER A 43 25.89 4.96 -8.91
C SER A 43 26.56 4.84 -7.53
N ALA A 44 27.65 5.59 -7.34
CA ALA A 44 28.58 5.52 -6.23
C ALA A 44 28.01 6.05 -4.89
N GLY A 45 26.83 5.58 -4.50
CA GLY A 45 26.22 5.80 -3.19
C GLY A 45 26.22 4.52 -2.34
N PRO A 46 26.07 4.63 -1.01
CA PRO A 46 25.91 3.45 -0.16
C PRO A 46 24.72 2.61 -0.63
N VAL A 47 24.89 1.30 -0.66
CA VAL A 47 23.86 0.34 -1.08
C VAL A 47 22.63 0.48 -0.19
N ARG A 48 21.59 1.16 -0.69
CA ARG A 48 20.36 1.39 0.08
C ARG A 48 19.56 0.10 0.21
N THR A 49 19.14 -0.21 1.44
CA THR A 49 18.25 -1.35 1.69
C THR A 49 16.81 -0.98 1.36
N LEU A 50 15.98 -1.99 1.08
CA LEU A 50 14.54 -1.78 0.91
C LEU A 50 13.91 -1.12 2.14
N VAL A 51 14.37 -1.48 3.35
CA VAL A 51 13.86 -0.93 4.61
C VAL A 51 14.15 0.57 4.73
N ASP A 52 15.34 1.01 4.33
CA ASP A 52 15.73 2.41 4.43
C ASP A 52 14.97 3.28 3.44
N VAL A 53 14.84 2.83 2.19
CA VAL A 53 14.02 3.52 1.17
C VAL A 53 12.54 3.54 1.58
N TYR A 54 12.05 2.49 2.24
CA TYR A 54 10.68 2.49 2.77
C TYR A 54 10.49 3.55 3.84
N ARG A 55 11.46 3.73 4.75
CA ARG A 55 11.40 4.78 5.79
C ARG A 55 11.40 6.16 5.18
N GLU A 56 12.32 6.42 4.26
CA GLU A 56 12.39 7.66 3.50
C GLU A 56 11.06 7.96 2.80
N PHE A 57 10.46 6.94 2.17
CA PHE A 57 9.14 7.08 1.55
C PHE A 57 8.04 7.47 2.55
N ILE A 58 8.10 7.01 3.80
CA ILE A 58 7.16 7.42 4.86
C ILE A 58 7.39 8.90 5.20
N ASP A 59 8.64 9.31 5.39
CA ASP A 59 9.02 10.63 5.88
C ASP A 59 8.82 11.75 4.84
N CYS A 60 9.02 11.46 3.54
CA CYS A 60 8.95 12.46 2.48
C CYS A 60 7.52 12.86 2.05
N GLY A 61 6.46 12.21 2.54
CA GLY A 61 5.10 12.54 2.14
C GLY A 61 4.33 13.24 3.25
N GLU A 62 3.76 14.42 2.97
CA GLU A 62 2.67 14.98 3.77
C GLU A 62 1.51 13.98 3.78
N ARG A 63 1.35 13.29 4.91
CA ARG A 63 0.36 12.23 5.08
C ARG A 63 -0.43 12.50 6.34
N VAL A 64 -1.75 12.35 6.24
CA VAL A 64 -2.63 12.28 7.41
C VAL A 64 -2.10 11.17 8.35
N ASN A 65 -1.99 11.46 9.64
CA ASN A 65 -1.30 10.64 10.65
C ASN A 65 -1.71 9.15 10.64
N GLY A 66 -3.01 8.83 10.56
CA GLY A 66 -3.48 7.44 10.45
C GLY A 66 -2.96 6.66 9.23
N SER A 67 -2.53 7.35 8.17
CA SER A 67 -1.85 6.71 7.04
C SER A 67 -0.40 6.37 7.41
N ARG A 68 0.32 7.27 8.08
CA ARG A 68 1.70 7.04 8.57
C ARG A 68 1.80 5.81 9.47
N TYR A 69 0.92 5.69 10.46
CA TYR A 69 0.87 4.52 11.37
C TYR A 69 0.71 3.20 10.62
N GLN A 70 -0.12 3.16 9.57
CA GLN A 70 -0.30 1.96 8.75
C GLN A 70 0.97 1.59 7.96
N TYR A 71 1.68 2.57 7.41
CA TYR A 71 2.95 2.33 6.73
C TYR A 71 4.03 1.83 7.70
N GLU A 72 4.17 2.46 8.87
CA GLU A 72 5.14 2.05 9.89
C GLU A 72 4.84 0.64 10.41
N THR A 73 3.57 0.33 10.66
CA THR A 73 3.13 -1.02 11.03
C THR A 73 3.45 -2.02 9.93
N SER A 74 3.21 -1.65 8.66
CA SER A 74 3.52 -2.51 7.52
C SER A 74 5.02 -2.77 7.38
N LEU A 75 5.84 -1.75 7.57
CA LEU A 75 7.29 -1.85 7.56
C LEU A 75 7.78 -2.78 8.67
N ARG A 76 7.37 -2.52 9.91
CA ARG A 76 7.82 -3.24 11.11
C ARG A 76 7.40 -4.71 11.11
N LEU A 77 6.15 -4.99 10.74
CA LEU A 77 5.58 -6.33 10.87
C LEU A 77 5.76 -7.20 9.63
N HIS A 78 5.85 -6.63 8.43
CA HIS A 78 5.75 -7.42 7.19
C HIS A 78 6.92 -7.25 6.24
N VAL A 79 7.44 -6.03 6.09
CA VAL A 79 8.54 -5.77 5.15
C VAL A 79 9.89 -6.14 5.79
N LYS A 80 10.20 -5.56 6.96
CA LYS A 80 11.47 -5.79 7.66
C LYS A 80 11.70 -7.26 8.02
N PRO A 81 10.71 -8.03 8.55
CA PRO A 81 10.96 -9.42 8.92
C PRO A 81 11.25 -10.36 7.73
N TYR A 82 10.70 -10.06 6.56
CA TYR A 82 10.89 -10.87 5.36
C TYR A 82 12.13 -10.47 4.57
N PHE A 83 12.24 -9.19 4.19
CA PHE A 83 13.32 -8.70 3.35
C PHE A 83 14.60 -8.35 4.13
N ARG A 84 14.51 -8.19 5.46
CA ARG A 84 15.66 -7.88 6.33
C ARG A 84 16.42 -6.65 5.81
N SER A 85 17.71 -6.80 5.54
CA SER A 85 18.59 -5.75 5.02
C SER A 85 18.85 -5.90 3.52
N LEU A 86 17.95 -6.54 2.76
CA LEU A 86 18.13 -6.78 1.34
C LEU A 86 18.23 -5.43 0.59
N PRO A 87 19.27 -5.24 -0.27
CA PRO A 87 19.38 -4.08 -1.14
C PRO A 87 18.14 -3.93 -2.01
N ILE A 88 17.66 -2.69 -2.19
CA ILE A 88 16.45 -2.46 -2.99
C ILE A 88 16.59 -2.94 -4.44
N GLY A 89 17.79 -2.81 -5.02
CA GLY A 89 18.12 -3.31 -6.37
C GLY A 89 18.29 -4.82 -6.48
N ALA A 90 18.41 -5.53 -5.36
CA ALA A 90 18.48 -6.99 -5.35
C ALA A 90 17.09 -7.64 -5.34
N VAL A 91 16.02 -6.88 -5.07
CA VAL A 91 14.65 -7.41 -5.01
C VAL A 91 14.17 -7.80 -6.40
N LYS A 92 13.83 -9.08 -6.59
CA LYS A 92 13.30 -9.61 -7.84
C LYS A 92 11.78 -9.85 -7.74
N PRO A 93 11.08 -9.94 -8.89
CA PRO A 93 9.67 -10.32 -8.90
C PRO A 93 9.37 -11.62 -8.13
N LYS A 94 10.27 -12.61 -8.16
CA LYS A 94 10.15 -13.87 -7.41
C LYS A 94 10.07 -13.64 -5.90
N ASP A 95 10.84 -12.70 -5.37
CA ASP A 95 10.85 -12.38 -3.93
C ASP A 95 9.54 -11.71 -3.51
N LEU A 96 8.94 -10.92 -4.41
CA LEU A 96 7.62 -10.32 -4.19
C LEU A 96 6.50 -11.37 -4.16
N TYR A 97 6.55 -12.37 -5.03
CA TYR A 97 5.62 -13.51 -4.98
C TYR A 97 5.80 -14.33 -3.70
N GLY A 98 7.05 -14.62 -3.33
CA GLY A 98 7.37 -15.31 -2.08
C GLY A 98 6.90 -14.55 -0.85
N TRP A 99 7.02 -13.22 -0.85
CA TRP A 99 6.53 -12.37 0.23
C TRP A 99 5.01 -12.37 0.34
N LEU A 100 4.29 -12.29 -0.80
CA LEU A 100 2.83 -12.42 -0.84
C LEU A 100 2.38 -13.78 -0.29
N GLN A 101 3.04 -14.86 -0.69
CA GLN A 101 2.77 -16.21 -0.20
C GLN A 101 3.02 -16.33 1.30
N TRP A 102 4.17 -15.83 1.78
CA TRP A 102 4.50 -15.78 3.20
C TRP A 102 3.46 -15.01 4.04
N MET A 103 2.91 -13.91 3.51
CA MET A 103 1.85 -13.17 4.21
C MET A 103 0.56 -13.98 4.37
N VAL A 104 0.20 -14.80 3.38
CA VAL A 104 -1.02 -15.61 3.44
C VAL A 104 -0.80 -16.88 4.27
N GLU A 105 0.26 -17.63 3.97
CA GLU A 105 0.49 -18.96 4.53
C GLU A 105 1.12 -18.92 5.94
N VAL A 106 2.07 -18.02 6.17
CA VAL A 106 2.81 -17.96 7.45
C VAL A 106 2.21 -16.93 8.40
N ARG A 107 1.74 -15.79 7.87
CA ARG A 107 1.16 -14.71 8.69
C ARG A 107 -0.36 -14.78 8.80
N GLY A 108 -1.01 -15.68 8.07
CA GLY A 108 -2.45 -15.91 8.16
C GLY A 108 -3.32 -14.75 7.66
N TYR A 109 -2.76 -13.83 6.85
CA TYR A 109 -3.55 -12.72 6.31
C TYR A 109 -4.43 -13.18 5.15
N GLU A 110 -5.59 -12.53 5.04
CA GLU A 110 -6.41 -12.64 3.84
C GLU A 110 -5.64 -12.14 2.61
N SER A 111 -5.83 -12.80 1.46
CA SER A 111 -5.25 -12.38 0.18
C SER A 111 -5.54 -10.91 -0.16
N SER A 112 -6.72 -10.40 0.20
CA SER A 112 -7.09 -8.99 -0.01
C SER A 112 -6.16 -8.03 0.77
N THR A 113 -5.81 -8.41 2.00
CA THR A 113 -4.94 -7.66 2.90
C THR A 113 -3.49 -7.74 2.43
N ALA A 114 -3.03 -8.93 2.05
CA ALA A 114 -1.72 -9.13 1.44
C ALA A 114 -1.55 -8.27 0.17
N LEU A 115 -2.56 -8.25 -0.70
CA LEU A 115 -2.56 -7.43 -1.91
C LEU A 115 -2.55 -5.92 -1.59
N ASN A 116 -3.27 -5.48 -0.56
CA ASN A 116 -3.24 -4.09 -0.15
C ASN A 116 -1.84 -3.66 0.32
N ARG A 117 -1.17 -4.51 1.11
CA ARG A 117 0.22 -4.28 1.53
C ARG A 117 1.19 -4.29 0.35
N TYR A 118 0.94 -5.13 -0.65
CA TYR A 118 1.70 -5.14 -1.88
C TYR A 118 1.56 -3.84 -2.69
N ARG A 119 0.36 -3.25 -2.77
CA ARG A 119 0.17 -1.95 -3.42
C ARG A 119 1.01 -0.86 -2.77
N THR A 120 1.04 -0.84 -1.43
CA THR A 120 1.92 0.05 -0.67
C THR A 120 3.38 -0.17 -1.04
N LEU A 121 3.85 -1.42 -1.05
CA LEU A 121 5.23 -1.74 -1.42
C LEU A 121 5.55 -1.35 -2.87
N SER A 122 4.60 -1.50 -3.79
CA SER A 122 4.73 -1.03 -5.17
C SER A 122 4.87 0.49 -5.26
N GLY A 123 4.21 1.24 -4.38
CA GLY A 123 4.40 2.69 -4.25
C GLY A 123 5.83 3.05 -3.85
N VAL A 124 6.43 2.28 -2.94
CA VAL A 124 7.84 2.46 -2.51
C VAL A 124 8.81 2.19 -3.66
N PHE A 125 8.59 1.14 -4.46
CA PHE A 125 9.40 0.91 -5.65
C PHE A 125 9.22 1.99 -6.72
N SER A 126 8.03 2.58 -6.82
CA SER A 126 7.78 3.69 -7.74
C SER A 126 8.51 4.96 -7.27
N TYR A 127 8.51 5.21 -5.95
CA TYR A 127 9.32 6.27 -5.34
C TYR A 127 10.81 6.06 -5.58
N ALA A 128 11.30 4.83 -5.44
CA ALA A 128 12.70 4.49 -5.70
C ALA A 128 13.10 4.74 -7.17
N VAL A 129 12.21 4.46 -8.13
CA VAL A 129 12.45 4.79 -9.54
C VAL A 129 12.43 6.29 -9.78
N ALA A 130 11.49 7.02 -9.16
CA ALA A 130 11.40 8.47 -9.31
C ALA A 130 12.59 9.24 -8.71
N ASN A 131 13.35 8.63 -7.80
CA ASN A 131 14.56 9.19 -7.20
C ASN A 131 15.86 8.55 -7.75
N ASP A 132 15.78 7.88 -8.92
CA ASP A 132 16.91 7.24 -9.58
C ASP A 132 17.66 6.17 -8.76
N TYR A 133 17.03 5.63 -7.70
CA TYR A 133 17.58 4.51 -6.93
C TYR A 133 17.45 3.19 -7.68
N LEU A 134 16.50 3.11 -8.61
CA LEU A 134 16.28 1.96 -9.47
C LEU A 134 15.96 2.41 -10.90
N PRO A 135 16.52 1.73 -11.92
CA PRO A 135 16.15 2.01 -13.31
C PRO A 135 14.73 1.54 -13.66
N LYS A 136 14.22 0.52 -12.95
CA LYS A 136 12.89 -0.04 -13.17
C LYS A 136 12.33 -0.69 -11.92
N SER A 137 11.00 -0.67 -11.78
CA SER A 137 10.30 -1.30 -10.67
C SER A 137 10.19 -2.82 -10.87
N PRO A 138 10.60 -3.65 -9.89
CA PRO A 138 10.38 -5.10 -9.96
C PRO A 138 8.89 -5.48 -9.90
N CYS A 139 8.01 -4.54 -9.53
CA CYS A 139 6.57 -4.76 -9.48
C CYS A 139 5.88 -4.74 -10.85
N GLN A 140 6.53 -4.21 -11.90
CA GLN A 140 5.90 -3.92 -13.19
C GLN A 140 5.35 -5.17 -13.91
N HIS A 141 5.96 -6.33 -13.67
CA HIS A 141 5.55 -7.62 -14.26
C HIS A 141 4.95 -8.61 -13.26
N VAL A 142 4.74 -8.19 -12.00
CA VAL A 142 4.09 -9.05 -11.01
C VAL A 142 2.60 -9.06 -11.31
N ARG A 143 2.16 -10.05 -12.07
CA ARG A 143 0.75 -10.37 -12.22
C ARG A 143 0.29 -11.04 -10.93
N VAL A 144 -0.08 -10.23 -9.93
CA VAL A 144 -0.76 -10.77 -8.74
C VAL A 144 -2.09 -11.35 -9.21
N GLY A 145 -2.08 -12.66 -9.46
CA GLY A 145 -3.18 -13.33 -10.12
C GLY A 145 -4.48 -13.06 -9.37
N ARG A 146 -5.54 -12.69 -10.12
CA ARG A 146 -6.93 -12.67 -9.65
C ARG A 146 -7.32 -13.94 -8.86
N ARG A 147 -6.55 -15.02 -9.01
CA ARG A 147 -6.70 -16.32 -8.33
C ARG A 147 -6.46 -16.29 -6.81
N GLN A 148 -5.62 -15.40 -6.27
CA GLN A 148 -5.50 -15.22 -4.80
C GLN A 148 -6.64 -14.36 -4.26
N ALA A 149 -7.16 -13.44 -5.08
CA ALA A 149 -8.45 -12.79 -4.86
C ALA A 149 -9.60 -13.69 -5.33
N ARG A 150 -9.51 -15.02 -5.10
CA ARG A 150 -10.69 -15.89 -5.07
C ARG A 150 -11.53 -15.43 -3.89
N ARG A 151 -12.30 -14.37 -4.16
CA ARG A 151 -13.59 -14.00 -3.63
C ARG A 151 -13.90 -14.85 -2.41
N ASN A 152 -13.27 -14.52 -1.28
CA ASN A 152 -13.85 -14.86 0.00
C ASN A 152 -15.26 -14.34 -0.11
N LYS A 153 -16.20 -15.30 -0.05
CA LYS A 153 -17.65 -15.18 -0.14
C LYS A 153 -18.01 -13.71 0.05
N ARG A 154 -18.60 -13.02 -0.94
CA ARG A 154 -19.17 -11.67 -0.75
C ARG A 154 -19.74 -11.70 0.65
N LYS A 155 -19.07 -11.06 1.63
CA LYS A 155 -19.50 -11.17 3.02
C LYS A 155 -20.95 -10.74 2.93
N VAL A 156 -21.87 -11.64 3.22
CA VAL A 156 -23.28 -11.27 3.25
C VAL A 156 -23.29 -10.23 4.35
N ILE A 157 -23.35 -8.97 3.96
CA ILE A 157 -23.39 -7.87 4.91
C ILE A 157 -24.81 -7.94 5.41
N HIS A 158 -24.99 -8.62 6.54
CA HIS A 158 -26.24 -8.60 7.26
C HIS A 158 -26.40 -7.19 7.79
N LEU A 159 -27.29 -6.42 7.16
CA LEU A 159 -27.68 -5.14 7.70
C LEU A 159 -28.56 -5.42 8.91
N PRO A 160 -28.22 -4.87 10.10
CA PRO A 160 -29.05 -5.05 11.26
C PRO A 160 -30.42 -4.39 11.02
N THR A 161 -31.46 -5.06 11.48
CA THR A 161 -32.84 -4.55 11.52
C THR A 161 -32.95 -3.42 12.54
N LEU A 162 -34.01 -2.61 12.44
CA LEU A 162 -34.26 -1.55 13.42
C LEU A 162 -34.39 -2.11 14.85
N ALA A 163 -35.02 -3.29 15.01
CA ALA A 163 -35.15 -3.96 16.30
C ALA A 163 -33.79 -4.37 16.88
N GLU A 164 -32.88 -4.89 16.06
CA GLU A 164 -31.52 -5.23 16.49
C GLU A 164 -30.70 -3.99 16.85
N ILE A 165 -30.84 -2.90 16.08
CA ILE A 165 -30.19 -1.62 16.37
C ILE A 165 -30.68 -1.06 17.72
N GLN A 166 -31.99 -1.09 17.96
CA GLN A 166 -32.57 -0.65 19.23
C GLN A 166 -32.09 -1.52 20.40
N ALA A 167 -32.10 -2.85 20.24
CA ALA A 167 -31.61 -3.76 21.28
C ALA A 167 -30.13 -3.52 21.64
N ILE A 168 -29.28 -3.22 20.64
CA ILE A 168 -27.88 -2.84 20.88
C ILE A 168 -27.80 -1.49 21.61
N ALA A 169 -28.57 -0.50 21.16
CA ALA A 169 -28.54 0.84 21.73
C ALA A 169 -28.98 0.86 23.20
N ASP A 170 -29.97 0.05 23.56
CA ASP A 170 -30.53 -0.02 24.91
C ASP A 170 -29.59 -0.71 25.92
N GLN A 171 -28.64 -1.52 25.45
CA GLN A 171 -27.60 -2.16 26.28
C GLN A 171 -26.36 -1.29 26.50
N LEU A 172 -26.26 -0.15 25.81
CA LEU A 172 -25.08 0.70 25.85
C LEU A 172 -25.28 1.93 26.75
N PRO A 173 -24.23 2.38 27.47
CA PRO A 173 -24.30 3.59 28.27
C PRO A 173 -24.48 4.84 27.39
N GLY A 174 -25.06 5.89 27.97
CA GLY A 174 -25.59 7.08 27.26
C GLY A 174 -24.79 7.58 26.04
N PRO A 175 -23.49 7.88 26.15
CA PRO A 175 -22.69 8.36 25.02
C PRO A 175 -22.62 7.37 23.84
N TYR A 176 -22.50 6.07 24.13
CA TYR A 176 -22.44 5.02 23.12
C TYR A 176 -23.81 4.70 22.52
N ARG A 177 -24.88 4.84 23.32
CA ARG A 177 -26.26 4.76 22.83
C ARG A 177 -26.53 5.83 21.77
N LEU A 178 -26.14 7.08 22.03
CA LEU A 178 -26.26 8.17 21.07
C LEU A 178 -25.43 7.89 19.79
N LEU A 179 -24.22 7.36 19.95
CA LEU A 179 -23.35 6.99 18.83
C LEU A 179 -24.02 6.00 17.87
N VAL A 180 -24.67 4.95 18.40
CA VAL A 180 -25.40 3.97 17.58
C VAL A 180 -26.52 4.64 16.78
N TRP A 181 -27.32 5.51 17.40
CA TRP A 181 -28.40 6.22 16.70
C TRP A 181 -27.91 7.20 15.65
N LEU A 182 -26.81 7.91 15.91
CA LEU A 182 -26.18 8.80 14.92
C LEU A 182 -25.67 8.00 13.71
N MET A 183 -25.03 6.86 13.93
CA MET A 183 -24.52 6.01 12.86
C MET A 183 -25.65 5.35 12.06
N ALA A 184 -26.65 4.78 12.74
CA ALA A 184 -27.78 4.11 12.09
C ALA A 184 -28.75 5.08 11.41
N GLY A 185 -29.12 6.16 12.09
CA GLY A 185 -30.12 7.11 11.62
C GLY A 185 -29.60 8.15 10.63
N CYS A 186 -28.34 8.59 10.77
CA CYS A 186 -27.75 9.60 9.88
C CYS A 186 -26.68 9.02 8.93
N GLY A 187 -26.34 7.73 9.05
CA GLY A 187 -25.35 7.07 8.20
C GLY A 187 -23.93 7.61 8.42
N LEU A 188 -23.63 8.09 9.63
CA LEU A 188 -22.31 8.64 9.96
C LEU A 188 -21.27 7.55 10.11
N ARG A 189 -20.03 7.86 9.71
CA ARG A 189 -18.89 7.02 10.08
C ARG A 189 -18.60 7.20 11.58
N ILE A 190 -17.99 6.19 12.21
CA ILE A 190 -17.68 6.24 13.65
C ILE A 190 -16.89 7.51 14.02
N GLY A 191 -15.88 7.90 13.24
CA GLY A 191 -15.11 9.13 13.49
C GLY A 191 -15.93 10.41 13.31
N GLU A 192 -16.91 10.43 12.41
CA GLU A 192 -17.83 11.56 12.24
C GLU A 192 -18.81 11.63 13.42
N ALA A 193 -19.39 10.48 13.82
CA ALA A 193 -20.33 10.38 14.91
C ALA A 193 -19.70 10.72 16.28
N SER A 194 -18.44 10.32 16.49
CA SER A 194 -17.67 10.67 17.69
C SER A 194 -17.32 12.15 17.77
N ALA A 195 -17.35 12.87 16.65
CA ALA A 195 -17.00 14.28 16.59
C ALA A 195 -18.21 15.23 16.68
N VAL A 196 -19.42 14.67 16.85
CA VAL A 196 -20.65 15.45 16.95
C VAL A 196 -20.69 16.23 18.27
N THR A 197 -21.01 17.51 18.16
CA THR A 197 -21.22 18.45 19.25
C THR A 197 -22.62 19.06 19.14
N VAL A 198 -23.15 19.58 20.25
CA VAL A 198 -24.49 20.19 20.28
C VAL A 198 -24.61 21.35 19.28
N GLN A 199 -23.54 22.09 19.04
CA GLN A 199 -23.51 23.24 18.12
C GLN A 199 -23.75 22.85 16.65
N GLN A 200 -23.54 21.59 16.28
CA GLN A 200 -23.78 21.07 14.94
C GLN A 200 -25.23 20.65 14.71
N ILE A 201 -26.08 20.72 15.73
CA ILE A 201 -27.48 20.29 15.67
C ILE A 201 -28.36 21.52 15.61
N ASP A 202 -29.03 21.70 14.48
CA ASP A 202 -30.16 22.60 14.37
C ASP A 202 -31.43 21.82 14.73
N PHE A 203 -31.88 21.98 15.97
CA PHE A 203 -33.08 21.31 16.48
C PHE A 203 -34.36 21.81 15.82
N ALA A 204 -34.41 23.07 15.37
CA ALA A 204 -35.57 23.65 14.70
C ALA A 204 -35.71 23.10 13.28
N ALA A 205 -34.59 23.03 12.53
CA ALA A 205 -34.58 22.48 11.19
C ALA A 205 -34.37 20.95 11.14
N GLY A 206 -34.23 20.29 12.29
CA GLY A 206 -33.95 18.85 12.38
C GLY A 206 -32.72 18.43 11.56
N THR A 207 -31.68 19.26 11.54
CA THR A 207 -30.53 19.12 10.65
C THR A 207 -29.24 18.93 11.46
N LEU A 208 -28.40 17.98 11.03
CA LEU A 208 -27.07 17.76 11.58
C LEU A 208 -26.00 18.19 10.56
N TYR A 209 -25.09 19.06 11.00
CA TYR A 209 -23.94 19.52 10.22
C TYR A 209 -22.70 18.70 10.54
N VAL A 210 -22.14 18.01 9.54
CA VAL A 210 -20.93 17.20 9.70
C VAL A 210 -19.75 17.91 9.01
N ASP A 211 -18.94 18.58 9.82
CA ASP A 211 -17.80 19.40 9.38
C ASP A 211 -16.43 18.84 9.79
N ARG A 212 -16.39 17.87 10.71
CA ARG A 212 -15.18 17.29 11.29
C ARG A 212 -15.34 15.81 11.60
N GLN A 213 -14.23 15.11 11.80
CA GLN A 213 -14.18 13.72 12.27
C GLN A 213 -13.03 13.56 13.27
N ILE A 214 -13.18 12.72 14.30
CA ILE A 214 -12.08 12.37 15.19
C ILE A 214 -11.31 11.17 14.60
N THR A 215 -9.99 11.29 14.56
CA THR A 215 -9.08 10.22 14.16
C THR A 215 -8.33 9.66 15.37
N GLN A 216 -7.67 8.49 15.22
CA GLN A 216 -6.92 7.85 16.32
C GLN A 216 -5.82 8.73 16.91
N ASP A 217 -5.35 9.72 16.15
CA ASP A 217 -4.26 10.61 16.52
C ASP A 217 -4.75 11.88 17.26
N GLY A 218 -6.06 11.95 17.60
CA GLY A 218 -6.68 13.09 18.28
C GLY A 218 -6.93 14.31 17.38
N GLU A 219 -6.40 14.31 16.16
CA GLU A 219 -6.65 15.36 15.18
C GLU A 219 -8.06 15.26 14.57
N SER A 220 -8.62 16.44 14.27
CA SER A 220 -9.93 16.62 13.63
C SER A 220 -9.81 17.16 12.20
N PRO A 221 -9.25 16.40 11.24
CA PRO A 221 -9.28 16.82 9.85
C PRO A 221 -10.74 16.88 9.36
N PRO A 222 -11.05 17.70 8.33
CA PRO A 222 -12.35 17.68 7.70
C PRO A 222 -12.70 16.25 7.22
N PRO A 223 -13.98 15.86 7.21
CA PRO A 223 -14.41 14.54 6.77
C PRO A 223 -13.91 14.26 5.35
N ARG A 224 -13.55 13.00 5.04
CA ARG A 224 -13.12 12.63 3.68
C ARG A 224 -14.34 12.71 2.74
N GLY A 225 -14.47 13.86 2.05
CA GLY A 225 -15.54 14.21 1.11
C GLY A 225 -15.99 15.67 1.32
N ARG A 226 -16.71 16.29 0.36
CA ARG A 226 -17.31 17.63 0.58
C ARG A 226 -18.19 17.60 1.84
N GLY A 227 -18.12 18.65 2.67
CA GLY A 227 -18.93 18.79 3.89
C GLY A 227 -20.37 18.40 3.64
N ARG A 228 -20.89 17.46 4.42
CA ARG A 228 -22.19 16.83 4.16
C ARG A 228 -23.23 17.43 5.09
N ARG A 229 -24.24 18.08 4.51
CA ARG A 229 -25.49 18.40 5.20
C ARG A 229 -26.37 17.15 5.18
N ARG A 230 -26.81 16.68 6.35
CA ARG A 230 -27.76 15.56 6.47
C ARG A 230 -29.03 16.09 7.13
N SER A 231 -30.12 16.12 6.38
CA SER A 231 -31.47 16.35 6.90
C SER A 231 -32.16 15.00 7.10
N ARG A 232 -33.13 14.95 8.03
CA ARG A 232 -34.07 13.82 8.10
C ARG A 232 -34.75 13.68 6.73
N SER A 233 -34.59 12.52 6.09
CA SER A 233 -35.53 12.09 5.06
C SER A 233 -36.80 11.72 5.79
N ALA A 234 -37.90 12.43 5.54
CA ALA A 234 -39.22 12.04 6.01
C ALA A 234 -39.58 10.70 5.34
N ALA A 235 -39.24 9.58 5.99
CA ALA A 235 -39.85 8.31 5.69
C ALA A 235 -41.26 8.34 6.26
N ARG A 236 -42.24 8.30 5.35
CA ARG A 236 -43.64 7.97 5.66
C ARG A 236 -43.74 6.54 6.16
#